data_AF-A0A0L0EQ93-F1
#
_entry.id   AF-A0A0L0EQ93-F1
#
_cell.length_a   1.000
_cell.length_b   1.000
_cell.length_c   1.000
_cell.angle_alpha   90.00
_cell.angle_beta   90.00
_cell.angle_gamma   90.00
#
_symmetry.space_group_name_H-M   'P 1'
#
loop_
_entity.id
_entity.type
_entity.pdbx_description
1 polymer ?
#
loop_
_entity_poly.entity_id
_entity_poly.type
_entity_poly.pdbx_seq_one_letter_code
_entity_poly.pdbx_strand_id
1 'polypeptide(L)'
;MLTFILVFALIAGSAVIYLSNKNQRWRKKHINSRWRILAYFLFIVALFGFYSGMSLPVSLFICLMVIMLSHMFIPFLVLMVRDK
;
A
#
# COMPACT_ATOMS: atom_id res chain seq x y z
N MET A 1 13.74 -7.57 10.98
CA MET A 1 13.70 -7.90 9.54
C MET A 1 12.28 -8.12 9.03
N LEU A 2 11.48 -9.00 9.66
CA LEU A 2 10.08 -9.24 9.28
C LEU A 2 9.23 -7.95 9.24
N THR A 3 9.34 -7.09 10.24
CA THR A 3 8.62 -5.80 10.31
C THR A 3 8.82 -4.95 9.05
N PHE A 4 10.05 -4.83 8.55
CA PHE A 4 10.34 -4.09 7.33
C PHE A 4 9.67 -4.72 6.11
N ILE A 5 9.72 -6.05 5.98
CA ILE A 5 9.05 -6.78 4.89
C ILE A 5 7.55 -6.50 4.90
N LEU A 6 6.91 -6.52 6.07
CA LEU A 6 5.48 -6.24 6.21
C LEU A 6 5.15 -4.78 5.86
N VAL A 7 5.98 -3.82 6.28
CA VAL A 7 5.83 -2.41 5.87
C VAL A 7 5.96 -2.26 4.36
N PHE A 8 6.97 -2.87 3.73
CA PHE A 8 7.12 -2.83 2.27
C PHE A 8 5.94 -3.51 1.56
N ALA A 9 5.39 -4.59 2.10
CA ALA A 9 4.19 -5.23 1.56
C ALA A 9 2.98 -4.30 1.60
N LEU A 10 2.79 -3.53 2.68
CA LEU A 10 1.73 -2.51 2.78
C LEU A 10 1.92 -1.37 1.79
N ILE A 11 3.15 -0.88 1.61
CA ILE A 11 3.46 0.17 0.63
C ILE A 11 3.21 -0.35 -0.79
N ALA A 12 3.67 -1.57 -1.11
CA ALA A 12 3.46 -2.19 -2.41
C ALA A 12 1.97 -2.42 -2.69
N GLY A 13 1.22 -2.95 -1.72
CA GLY A 13 -0.24 -3.09 -1.84
C GLY A 13 -0.93 -1.75 -2.08
N SER A 14 -0.52 -0.71 -1.36
CA SER A 14 -1.03 0.66 -1.54
C SER A 14 -0.73 1.21 -2.94
N ALA A 15 0.47 0.96 -3.47
CA ALA A 15 0.86 1.34 -4.82
C ALA A 15 0.05 0.60 -5.89
N VAL A 16 -0.22 -0.70 -5.69
CA VAL A 16 -1.09 -1.48 -6.59
C VAL A 16 -2.51 -0.93 -6.57
N ILE A 17 -3.06 -0.58 -5.40
CA ILE A 17 -4.38 0.09 -5.32
C ILE A 17 -4.37 1.39 -6.10
N TYR A 18 -3.38 2.26 -5.85
CA TYR A 18 -3.26 3.52 -6.57
C TYR A 18 -3.20 3.31 -8.09
N LEU A 19 -2.31 2.44 -8.58
CA LEU A 19 -2.15 2.19 -10.03
C LEU A 19 -3.37 1.52 -10.68
N SER A 20 -4.18 0.80 -9.91
CA SER A 20 -5.46 0.23 -10.36
C SER A 20 -6.61 1.23 -10.35
N ASN A 21 -6.41 2.43 -9.79
CA ASN A 21 -7.42 3.47 -9.77
C ASN A 21 -7.48 4.17 -11.12
N LYS A 22 -8.68 4.54 -11.59
CA LYS A 22 -8.85 5.27 -12.85
C LYS A 22 -8.26 6.69 -12.77
N ASN A 23 -8.23 7.26 -11.57
CA ASN A 23 -7.77 8.63 -11.31
C ASN A 23 -6.24 8.75 -11.12
N GLN A 24 -5.50 7.65 -11.24
CA GLN A 24 -4.05 7.67 -11.11
C GLN A 24 -3.41 8.46 -12.25
N ARG A 25 -2.36 9.23 -11.93
CA ARG A 25 -1.67 10.11 -12.88
C ARG A 25 -0.30 9.60 -13.32
N TRP A 26 0.09 8.40 -12.91
CA TRP A 26 1.42 7.83 -13.17
C TRP A 26 1.50 7.19 -14.56
N ARG A 27 0.55 6.35 -14.91
CA ARG A 27 0.49 5.67 -16.21
C ARG A 27 -0.64 6.22 -17.07
N LYS A 28 -0.47 6.21 -18.40
CA LYS A 28 -1.53 6.55 -19.36
C LYS A 28 -2.75 5.63 -19.25
N LYS A 29 -2.53 4.36 -18.87
CA LYS A 29 -3.58 3.34 -18.66
C LYS A 29 -3.47 2.76 -17.26
N HIS A 30 -4.59 2.73 -16.54
CA HIS A 30 -4.67 2.11 -15.21
C HIS A 30 -4.52 0.58 -15.31
N ILE A 31 -4.01 -0.02 -14.24
CA ILE A 31 -3.87 -1.48 -14.14
C ILE A 31 -5.25 -2.10 -13.95
N ASN A 32 -5.43 -3.35 -14.41
CA ASN A 32 -6.68 -4.08 -14.27
C ASN A 32 -7.12 -4.14 -12.78
N SER A 33 -8.40 -3.84 -12.52
CA SER A 33 -8.99 -3.86 -11.17
C SER A 33 -8.81 -5.20 -10.44
N ARG A 34 -8.63 -6.31 -11.15
CA ARG A 34 -8.33 -7.63 -10.56
C ARG A 34 -7.06 -7.62 -9.69
N TRP A 35 -6.09 -6.75 -9.97
CA TRP A 35 -4.88 -6.61 -9.14
C TRP A 35 -5.16 -6.05 -7.74
N ARG A 36 -6.34 -5.46 -7.49
CA ARG A 36 -6.77 -5.06 -6.14
C ARG A 36 -6.90 -6.25 -5.20
N ILE A 37 -7.23 -7.43 -5.71
CA ILE A 37 -7.31 -8.67 -4.92
C ILE A 37 -5.94 -8.97 -4.33
N LEU A 38 -4.86 -8.82 -5.12
CA LEU A 38 -3.49 -9.01 -4.64
C LEU A 38 -3.14 -7.99 -3.55
N ALA A 39 -3.55 -6.73 -3.69
CA ALA A 39 -3.32 -5.71 -2.67
C ALA A 39 -4.05 -6.02 -1.35
N TYR A 40 -5.32 -6.43 -1.41
CA TYR A 40 -6.05 -6.84 -0.21
C TYR A 40 -5.43 -8.07 0.45
N PHE A 41 -4.97 -9.04 -0.34
CA PHE A 41 -4.23 -10.19 0.18
C PHE A 41 -2.96 -9.75 0.92
N LEU A 42 -2.17 -8.83 0.35
CA LEU A 42 -0.99 -8.27 1.01
C LEU A 42 -1.33 -7.56 2.32
N PHE A 43 -2.45 -6.82 2.38
CA PHE A 43 -2.89 -6.15 3.60
C PHE A 43 -3.29 -7.13 4.70
N ILE A 44 -3.99 -8.20 4.34
CA ILE A 44 -4.38 -9.26 5.28
C ILE A 44 -3.12 -9.96 5.81
N VAL A 45 -2.20 -10.36 4.92
CA VAL A 45 -0.94 -11.00 5.31
C VAL A 45 -0.11 -10.09 6.21
N ALA A 46 -0.03 -8.79 5.88
CA ALA A 46 0.66 -7.81 6.71
C ALA A 46 0.05 -7.71 8.11
N LEU A 47 -1.28 -7.64 8.20
CA LEU A 47 -2.00 -7.56 9.49
C LEU A 47 -1.74 -8.79 10.36
N PHE A 48 -1.85 -9.99 9.80
CA PHE A 48 -1.52 -11.23 10.52
C PHE A 48 -0.04 -11.28 10.93
N GLY A 49 0.85 -10.82 10.04
CA GLY A 49 2.28 -10.71 10.33
C GLY A 49 2.57 -9.82 11.54
N PHE A 50 1.95 -8.63 11.62
CA PHE A 50 2.11 -7.75 12.78
C PHE A 50 1.48 -8.34 14.04
N TYR A 51 0.29 -8.93 13.92
CA TYR A 51 -0.41 -9.55 15.05
C TYR A 51 0.36 -10.71 15.68
N SER A 52 1.23 -11.38 14.92
CA SER A 52 2.08 -12.46 15.46
C SER A 52 3.11 -11.99 16.52
N GLY A 53 3.46 -10.71 16.53
CA GLY A 53 4.45 -10.15 17.46
C GLY A 53 3.94 -8.97 18.30
N MET A 54 2.71 -8.53 18.09
CA MET A 54 2.12 -7.34 18.72
C MET A 54 0.64 -7.55 19.02
N SER A 55 0.08 -6.72 19.91
CA SER A 55 -1.36 -6.75 20.17
C SER A 55 -2.16 -6.30 18.94
N LEU A 56 -3.42 -6.77 18.85
CA LEU A 56 -4.32 -6.44 17.75
C LEU A 56 -4.49 -4.92 17.54
N PRO A 57 -4.70 -4.10 18.59
CA PRO A 57 -4.87 -2.65 18.40
C PRO A 57 -3.63 -1.98 17.80
N VAL A 58 -2.44 -2.37 18.24
CA VAL A 58 -1.16 -1.83 17.73
C VAL A 58 -0.96 -2.23 16.28
N SER A 59 -1.26 -3.48 15.94
CA SER A 59 -1.13 -4.00 14.57
C SER A 59 -2.05 -3.26 13.60
N LEU A 60 -3.31 -3.06 13.99
CA LEU A 60 -4.28 -2.28 13.19
C LEU A 60 -3.82 -0.83 13.02
N PHE A 61 -3.35 -0.20 14.09
CA PHE A 61 -2.86 1.17 14.04
C PHE A 61 -1.70 1.31 13.05
N ILE A 62 -0.69 0.44 13.12
CA ILE A 62 0.46 0.47 12.22
C ILE A 62 0.02 0.25 10.77
N CYS A 63 -0.83 -0.75 10.51
CA CYS A 63 -1.34 -1.02 9.17
C CYS A 63 -2.05 0.20 8.56
N LEU A 64 -2.98 0.79 9.31
CA LEU A 64 -3.74 1.96 8.87
C LEU A 64 -2.81 3.16 8.64
N MET A 65 -1.89 3.43 9.58
CA MET A 65 -0.94 4.52 9.46
C MET A 65 -0.09 4.40 8.19
N VAL A 66 0.47 3.22 7.92
CA VAL A 66 1.29 2.99 6.72
C VAL A 66 0.48 3.11 5.43
N ILE A 67 -0.75 2.60 5.40
CA ILE A 67 -1.64 2.71 4.23
C ILE A 67 -1.99 4.18 3.96
N MET A 68 -2.38 4.93 4.99
CA MET A 68 -2.70 6.36 4.89
C MET A 68 -1.50 7.16 4.39
N LEU A 69 -0.33 6.92 4.99
CA LEU A 69 0.92 7.55 4.58
C LEU A 69 1.22 7.23 3.12
N SER A 70 1.16 5.96 2.72
CA SER A 70 1.42 5.53 1.35
C SER A 70 0.48 6.20 0.35
N HIS A 71 -0.82 6.28 0.66
CA HIS A 71 -1.80 6.93 -0.21
C HIS A 71 -1.58 8.44 -0.37
N MET A 72 -0.94 9.10 0.59
CA MET A 72 -0.55 10.51 0.46
C MET A 72 0.76 10.67 -0.33
N PHE A 73 1.77 9.86 -0.03
CA PHE A 73 3.10 9.99 -0.63
C PHE A 73 3.16 9.52 -2.09
N ILE A 74 2.49 8.42 -2.44
CA ILE A 74 2.51 7.86 -3.80
C ILE A 74 2.05 8.87 -4.87
N PRO A 75 0.87 9.53 -4.75
CA PRO A 75 0.46 10.53 -5.74
C PRO A 75 1.40 11.74 -5.77
N PHE A 76 1.99 12.13 -4.64
CA PHE A 76 2.94 13.24 -4.57
C PHE A 76 4.25 12.92 -5.31
N LEU A 77 4.79 11.71 -5.12
CA LEU A 77 5.96 11.21 -5.87
C LEU A 77 5.69 11.17 -7.37
N VAL A 78 4.49 10.78 -7.77
CA VAL A 78 4.08 10.76 -9.17
C VAL A 78 4.09 12.16 -9.79
N LEU A 79 3.69 13.20 -9.05
CA LEU A 79 3.76 14.58 -9.52
C LEU A 79 5.23 15.01 -9.70
N MET A 80 6.09 14.76 -8.70
CA MET A 80 7.52 15.10 -8.77
C MET A 80 8.27 14.45 -9.94
N VAL A 81 7.89 13.22 -10.32
CA VAL A 81 8.52 12.50 -11.45
C VAL A 81 8.00 12.98 -12.79
N ARG A 82 6.75 13.47 -12.85
CA ARG A 82 6.11 13.88 -14.11
C ARG A 82 6.54 15.28 -14.57
N ASP A 83 6.89 16.16 -13.63
CA ASP A 83 7.31 17.53 -13.91
C ASP A 83 8.82 17.66 -14.20
N LYS A 84 9.55 16.53 -14.28
CA LYS A 84 10.93 16.44 -14.77
C LYS A 84 10.95 15.78 -16.15
#